data_AF-A1CDH8-F1
#
_entry.id   AF-A1CDH8-F1
#
_cell.length_a   1.000
_cell.length_b   1.000
_cell.length_c   1.000
_cell.angle_alpha   90.00
_cell.angle_beta   90.00
_cell.angle_gamma   90.00
#
_symmetry.space_group_name_H-M   'P 1'
#
loop_
_entity.id
_entity.type
_entity.pdbx_description
1 polymer ?
#
loop_
_entity_poly.entity_id
_entity_poly.type
_entity_poly.pdbx_seq_one_letter_code
_entity_poly.pdbx_strand_id
1 'polypeptide(L)'
;MHFTKTILAVALAFAVSPIAAAPAGAESAIEARANTVTCKTTLSGKAKSYTVSVDTAKSEAIKIGFTHGSSKSDYPHPYGDKEKLWAKDVNEQGKCNSKKNMLEYPIYWVGSKDTAWKPDEKKNKQNSTPIRVVYSNLNGVVHYCGVMIHEKVDAKNSGSGDFVLCK
;
A
#
# COMPACT_ATOMS: atom_id res chain seq x y z
N MET A 1 86.34 -0.67 -0.51
CA MET A 1 86.61 0.62 -1.20
C MET A 1 85.40 0.90 -2.06
N HIS A 2 84.70 2.03 -2.07
CA HIS A 2 84.72 3.27 -1.30
C HIS A 2 83.29 3.83 -1.29
N PHE A 3 82.99 4.60 -0.25
CA PHE A 3 81.76 5.34 0.00
C PHE A 3 81.61 6.55 -0.92
N THR A 4 80.36 6.89 -1.29
CA THR A 4 79.85 8.28 -1.34
C THR A 4 78.31 8.19 -1.42
N LYS A 5 77.55 8.29 -0.31
CA LYS A 5 77.10 9.51 0.39
C LYS A 5 76.61 10.63 -0.54
N THR A 6 75.29 10.65 -0.75
CA THR A 6 74.55 11.90 -0.92
C THR A 6 73.29 11.81 -0.04
N ILE A 7 73.30 12.64 1.00
CA ILE A 7 72.15 12.95 1.85
C ILE A 7 71.49 14.17 1.22
N LEU A 8 70.18 14.15 0.98
CA LEU A 8 69.41 15.40 0.90
C LEU A 8 67.92 15.23 1.23
N ALA A 9 67.53 16.00 2.24
CA ALA A 9 66.26 16.70 2.45
C ALA A 9 64.96 15.91 2.71
N VAL A 10 64.61 15.97 3.99
CA VAL A 10 63.27 15.96 4.61
C VAL A 10 62.25 16.79 3.83
N ALA A 11 61.06 16.24 3.63
CA ALA A 11 59.82 17.00 3.52
C ALA A 11 58.69 16.24 4.24
N LEU A 12 58.46 16.61 5.51
CA LEU A 12 57.25 16.29 6.24
C LEU A 12 56.10 17.12 5.65
N ALA A 13 55.13 16.47 5.02
CA ALA A 13 53.83 17.05 4.76
C ALA A 13 52.79 16.25 5.57
N PHE A 14 52.48 16.74 6.78
CA PHE A 14 51.29 16.31 7.49
C PHE A 14 50.08 16.80 6.71
N ALA A 15 49.43 15.90 5.98
CA ALA A 15 48.11 16.13 5.41
C ALA A 15 47.10 16.15 6.57
N VAL A 16 46.84 17.33 7.11
CA VAL A 16 45.63 17.58 7.91
C VAL A 16 44.45 17.62 6.94
N SER A 17 43.81 16.46 6.76
CA SER A 17 42.52 16.36 6.10
C SER A 17 41.49 17.18 6.89
N PRO A 18 40.69 18.05 6.27
CA PRO A 18 39.55 18.64 6.95
C PRO A 18 38.57 17.52 7.26
N ILE A 19 38.36 17.25 8.56
CA ILE A 19 37.22 16.49 9.03
C ILE A 19 36.01 17.34 8.65
N ALA A 20 35.33 16.94 7.58
CA ALA A 20 34.00 17.44 7.28
C ALA A 20 33.11 17.02 8.46
N ALA A 21 32.92 17.95 9.40
CA ALA A 21 31.86 17.87 10.39
C ALA A 21 30.54 17.93 9.63
N ALA A 22 30.03 16.76 9.25
CA ALA A 22 28.64 16.64 8.84
C ALA A 22 27.80 17.17 10.01
N PRO A 23 26.85 18.10 9.78
CA PRO A 23 25.88 18.40 10.80
C PRO A 23 25.21 17.08 11.14
N ALA A 24 25.25 16.70 12.43
CA ALA A 24 24.37 15.68 12.96
C ALA A 24 22.95 16.17 12.63
N GLY A 25 22.43 15.70 11.50
CA GLY A 25 21.04 15.83 11.16
C GLY A 25 20.33 15.18 12.32
N ALA A 26 19.76 15.99 13.21
CA ALA A 26 18.65 15.57 14.00
C ALA A 26 17.66 15.01 12.98
N GLU A 27 17.65 13.67 12.87
CA GLU A 27 16.54 12.93 12.29
C GLU A 27 15.35 13.35 13.12
N SER A 28 14.75 14.43 12.66
CA SER A 28 13.40 14.77 12.99
C SER A 28 12.64 13.57 12.46
N ALA A 29 12.40 12.60 13.34
CA ALA A 29 11.34 11.65 13.19
C ALA A 29 10.06 12.48 13.15
N ILE A 30 9.84 13.13 12.01
CA ILE A 30 8.54 13.50 11.53
C ILE A 30 7.90 12.13 11.40
N GLU A 31 7.22 11.67 12.46
CA GLU A 31 6.28 10.57 12.36
C GLU A 31 5.43 10.91 11.14
N ALA A 32 5.66 10.20 10.04
CA ALA A 32 4.81 10.29 8.88
C ALA A 32 3.42 9.96 9.43
N ARG A 33 2.55 10.97 9.55
CA ARG A 33 1.16 10.75 9.95
C ARG A 33 0.65 9.65 9.04
N ALA A 34 0.39 8.48 9.60
CA ALA A 34 -0.01 7.33 8.82
C ALA A 34 -1.19 7.75 7.95
N ASN A 35 -1.02 7.67 6.62
CA ASN A 35 -2.07 8.03 5.70
C ASN A 35 -3.15 6.95 5.79
N THR A 36 -4.19 7.20 6.59
CA THR A 36 -5.24 6.22 6.87
C THR A 36 -6.61 6.71 6.45
N VAL A 37 -7.46 5.77 6.03
CA VAL A 37 -8.90 5.97 5.81
C VAL A 37 -9.71 5.17 6.81
N THR A 38 -10.93 5.64 7.10
CA THR A 38 -11.90 4.98 7.96
C THR A 38 -12.98 4.31 7.13
N CYS A 39 -13.08 3.00 7.24
CA CYS A 39 -14.14 2.19 6.64
C CYS A 39 -15.28 2.03 7.64
N LYS A 40 -16.44 2.61 7.36
CA LYS A 40 -17.65 2.49 8.20
C LYS A 40 -18.58 1.41 7.64
N THR A 41 -19.12 0.56 8.50
CA THR A 41 -20.04 -0.52 8.15
C THR A 41 -21.01 -0.80 9.30
N THR A 42 -22.02 -1.62 9.04
CA THR A 42 -22.84 -2.25 10.07
C THR A 42 -22.34 -3.68 10.30
N LEU A 43 -21.82 -3.98 11.50
CA LEU A 43 -21.44 -5.31 11.94
C LEU A 43 -22.55 -5.91 12.81
N SER A 44 -23.22 -6.95 12.34
CA SER A 44 -24.30 -7.63 13.07
C SER A 44 -25.35 -6.65 13.66
N GLY A 45 -25.75 -5.67 12.86
CA GLY A 45 -26.74 -4.65 13.24
C GLY A 45 -26.20 -3.46 14.04
N LYS A 46 -24.89 -3.40 14.31
CA LYS A 46 -24.26 -2.29 15.05
C LYS A 46 -23.26 -1.54 14.19
N ALA A 47 -23.19 -0.23 14.33
CA ALA A 47 -22.18 0.57 13.66
C ALA A 47 -20.76 0.11 14.06
N LYS A 48 -19.90 -0.09 13.07
CA LYS A 48 -18.50 -0.49 13.24
C LYS A 48 -17.63 0.32 12.29
N SER A 49 -16.41 0.62 12.73
CA SER A 49 -15.39 1.28 11.92
C SER A 49 -14.09 0.49 11.95
N TYR A 50 -13.39 0.50 10.83
CA TYR A 50 -12.06 -0.06 10.64
C TYR A 50 -11.12 1.02 10.11
N THR A 51 -9.92 1.11 10.65
CA THR A 51 -8.88 2.01 10.16
C THR A 51 -8.00 1.26 9.17
N VAL A 52 -7.76 1.81 7.99
CA VAL A 52 -6.98 1.17 6.93
C VAL A 52 -5.83 2.08 6.52
N SER A 53 -4.62 1.52 6.41
CA SER A 53 -3.47 2.21 5.85
C SER A 53 -3.60 2.31 4.33
N VAL A 54 -3.60 3.53 3.79
CA VAL A 54 -3.61 3.79 2.35
C VAL A 54 -2.34 3.29 1.70
N ASP A 55 -1.20 3.39 2.39
CA ASP A 55 0.08 2.94 1.85
C ASP A 55 0.13 1.41 1.75
N THR A 56 -0.41 0.70 2.74
CA THR A 56 -0.58 -0.76 2.66
C THR A 56 -1.52 -1.14 1.52
N ALA A 57 -2.65 -0.44 1.36
CA ALA A 57 -3.59 -0.71 0.28
C ALA A 57 -2.94 -0.53 -1.10
N LYS A 58 -2.19 0.56 -1.31
CA LYS A 58 -1.42 0.81 -2.54
C LYS A 58 -0.35 -0.25 -2.77
N SER A 59 0.42 -0.60 -1.73
CA SER A 59 1.47 -1.60 -1.81
C SER A 59 0.92 -2.96 -2.23
N GLU A 60 -0.20 -3.40 -1.64
CA GLU A 60 -0.83 -4.68 -1.99
C GLU A 60 -1.36 -4.66 -3.43
N ALA A 61 -2.00 -3.56 -3.88
CA ALA A 61 -2.46 -3.40 -5.26
C ALA A 61 -1.31 -3.43 -6.28
N ILE A 62 -0.17 -2.78 -5.98
CA ILE A 62 1.03 -2.80 -6.83
C ILE A 62 1.63 -4.20 -6.86
N LYS A 63 1.75 -4.85 -5.71
CA LYS A 63 2.36 -6.18 -5.55
C LYS A 63 1.59 -7.25 -6.31
N ILE A 64 0.25 -7.25 -6.22
CA ILE A 64 -0.58 -8.20 -6.97
C ILE A 64 -0.69 -7.82 -8.45
N GLY A 65 -0.55 -6.54 -8.77
CA GLY A 65 -0.59 -6.03 -10.13
C GLY A 65 -1.98 -6.11 -10.77
N PHE A 66 -2.04 -5.79 -12.06
CA PHE A 66 -3.26 -5.85 -12.84
C PHE A 66 -3.31 -7.14 -13.68
N THR A 67 -3.76 -8.23 -13.05
CA THR A 67 -3.91 -9.54 -13.71
C THR A 67 -5.37 -9.97 -13.75
N HIS A 68 -5.90 -10.26 -14.94
CA HIS A 68 -7.27 -10.79 -15.08
C HIS A 68 -7.38 -12.29 -14.73
N GLY A 69 -6.25 -12.98 -14.55
CA GLY A 69 -6.24 -14.36 -14.07
C GLY A 69 -6.54 -14.40 -12.57
N SER A 70 -7.58 -15.12 -12.17
CA SER A 70 -7.84 -15.43 -10.77
C SER A 70 -6.69 -16.25 -10.21
N SER A 71 -6.08 -15.80 -9.12
CA SER A 71 -5.15 -16.65 -8.35
C SER A 71 -5.90 -17.79 -7.67
N LYS A 72 -5.18 -18.64 -6.95
CA LYS A 72 -5.78 -19.71 -6.13
C LYS A 72 -6.71 -19.18 -5.03
N SER A 73 -6.57 -17.91 -4.65
CA SER A 73 -7.49 -17.25 -3.72
C SER A 73 -8.75 -16.67 -4.38
N ASP A 74 -8.91 -16.80 -5.70
CA ASP A 74 -9.91 -16.11 -6.55
C ASP A 74 -9.74 -14.59 -6.65
N TYR A 75 -8.58 -14.04 -6.26
CA TYR A 75 -8.29 -12.61 -6.29
C TYR A 75 -6.98 -12.31 -7.05
N PRO A 76 -6.79 -11.11 -7.61
CA PRO A 76 -7.77 -10.03 -7.70
C PRO A 76 -8.89 -10.41 -8.68
N HIS A 77 -10.04 -9.74 -8.62
CA HIS A 77 -11.11 -9.95 -9.58
C HIS A 77 -11.70 -8.63 -10.08
N PRO A 78 -12.41 -8.64 -11.23
CA PRO A 78 -13.05 -7.45 -11.76
C PRO A 78 -13.96 -6.78 -10.73
N TYR A 79 -13.84 -5.46 -10.63
CA TYR A 79 -14.74 -4.62 -9.85
C TYR A 79 -16.09 -4.48 -10.57
N GLY A 80 -17.19 -4.54 -9.82
CA GLY A 80 -18.56 -4.43 -10.35
C GLY A 80 -19.03 -2.98 -10.54
N ASP A 81 -19.74 -2.69 -11.64
CA ASP A 81 -20.22 -1.32 -11.94
C ASP A 81 -21.41 -0.83 -11.14
N LYS A 82 -22.06 -1.70 -10.37
CA LYS A 82 -23.35 -1.35 -9.76
C LYS A 82 -23.19 -0.13 -8.84
N GLU A 83 -22.03 0.00 -8.19
CA GLU A 83 -21.87 0.86 -7.03
C GLU A 83 -21.50 2.31 -7.42
N LYS A 84 -21.04 2.54 -8.66
CA LYS A 84 -20.73 3.88 -9.23
C LYS A 84 -19.99 4.83 -8.28
N LEU A 85 -19.13 4.30 -7.41
CA LEU A 85 -18.58 5.00 -6.24
C LEU A 85 -17.82 6.29 -6.58
N TRP A 86 -17.13 6.31 -7.71
CA TRP A 86 -16.36 7.46 -8.19
C TRP A 86 -17.05 8.24 -9.32
N ALA A 87 -18.30 7.91 -9.67
CA ALA A 87 -18.96 8.51 -10.84
C ALA A 87 -19.17 10.03 -10.74
N LYS A 88 -19.11 10.59 -9.53
CA LYS A 88 -19.23 12.04 -9.26
C LYS A 88 -17.89 12.72 -8.98
N ASP A 89 -16.79 11.96 -8.89
CA ASP A 89 -15.47 12.52 -8.66
C ASP A 89 -14.80 12.86 -10.00
N VAL A 90 -14.76 14.16 -10.31
CA VAL A 90 -14.19 14.68 -11.56
C VAL A 90 -12.70 14.36 -11.70
N ASN A 91 -11.97 14.20 -10.58
CA ASN A 91 -10.54 13.88 -10.61
C ASN A 91 -10.26 12.44 -11.02
N GLU A 92 -11.27 11.57 -10.83
CA GLU A 92 -11.23 10.14 -11.13
C GLU A 92 -11.97 9.77 -12.41
N GLN A 93 -12.47 10.76 -13.15
CA GLN A 93 -13.10 10.56 -14.45
C GLN A 93 -12.10 9.92 -15.44
N GLY A 94 -12.51 8.82 -16.06
CA GLY A 94 -11.64 8.03 -16.95
C GLY A 94 -10.58 7.20 -16.23
N LYS A 95 -10.50 7.27 -14.90
CA LYS A 95 -9.53 6.52 -14.09
C LYS A 95 -10.16 5.43 -13.24
N CYS A 96 -11.16 5.78 -12.43
CA CYS A 96 -11.77 4.88 -11.45
C CYS A 96 -13.28 4.72 -11.65
N ASN A 97 -13.72 4.68 -12.90
CA ASN A 97 -15.13 4.57 -13.26
C ASN A 97 -15.30 3.67 -14.51
N SER A 98 -14.78 2.45 -14.48
CA SER A 98 -14.85 1.52 -15.62
C SER A 98 -14.77 0.03 -15.21
N LYS A 99 -15.75 -0.81 -15.60
CA LYS A 99 -15.69 -2.29 -15.45
C LYS A 99 -14.41 -2.92 -15.96
N LYS A 100 -13.95 -2.45 -17.12
CA LYS A 100 -12.95 -3.18 -17.91
C LYS A 100 -11.56 -3.02 -17.33
N ASN A 101 -11.34 -1.92 -16.62
CA ASN A 101 -10.02 -1.49 -16.19
C ASN A 101 -9.88 -1.46 -14.69
N MET A 102 -10.82 -2.03 -13.91
CA MET A 102 -10.78 -1.99 -12.45
C MET A 102 -10.81 -3.39 -11.85
N LEU A 103 -9.95 -3.58 -10.85
CA LEU A 103 -9.88 -4.78 -10.04
C LEU A 103 -10.06 -4.44 -8.56
N GLU A 104 -10.54 -5.42 -7.81
CA GLU A 104 -10.57 -5.38 -6.36
C GLU A 104 -9.70 -6.50 -5.76
N TYR A 105 -9.03 -6.18 -4.65
CA TYR A 105 -8.17 -7.11 -3.93
C TYR A 105 -8.37 -7.00 -2.41
N PRO A 106 -8.39 -8.12 -1.65
CA PRO A 106 -8.61 -8.09 -0.21
C PRO A 106 -7.42 -7.49 0.51
N ILE A 107 -7.72 -6.64 1.49
CA ILE A 107 -6.71 -6.07 2.39
C ILE A 107 -7.21 -6.12 3.82
N TYR A 108 -6.29 -6.03 4.79
CA TYR A 108 -6.64 -6.00 6.20
C TYR A 108 -6.52 -4.60 6.80
N TRP A 109 -7.32 -4.35 7.85
CA TRP A 109 -7.28 -3.10 8.61
C TRP A 109 -6.14 -3.09 9.61
N VAL A 110 -5.79 -1.90 10.12
CA VAL A 110 -4.76 -1.73 11.15
C VAL A 110 -5.15 -2.50 12.42
N GLY A 111 -4.26 -3.38 12.87
CA GLY A 111 -4.47 -4.20 14.07
C GLY A 111 -5.23 -5.51 13.84
N SER A 112 -5.48 -5.90 12.59
CA SER A 112 -5.87 -7.27 12.24
C SER A 112 -4.78 -8.29 12.59
N LYS A 113 -5.16 -9.56 12.72
CA LYS A 113 -4.20 -10.66 12.95
C LYS A 113 -3.30 -10.92 11.73
N ASP A 114 -3.87 -10.82 10.53
CA ASP A 114 -3.14 -10.95 9.27
C ASP A 114 -2.82 -9.57 8.70
N THR A 115 -1.65 -9.42 8.09
CA THR A 115 -1.18 -8.14 7.54
C THR A 115 -1.30 -8.04 6.02
N ALA A 116 -1.43 -9.17 5.31
CA ALA A 116 -1.52 -9.23 3.86
C ALA A 116 -2.32 -10.43 3.40
N TRP A 117 -3.02 -10.30 2.27
CA TRP A 117 -3.72 -11.40 1.63
C TRP A 117 -2.74 -12.24 0.80
N LYS A 118 -2.93 -13.56 0.79
CA LYS A 118 -2.05 -14.50 0.10
C LYS A 118 -2.74 -15.04 -1.16
N PRO A 119 -2.28 -14.69 -2.37
CA PRO A 119 -2.92 -15.13 -3.61
C PRO A 119 -2.81 -16.65 -3.84
N ASP A 120 -1.77 -17.29 -3.30
CA ASP A 120 -1.53 -18.73 -3.46
C ASP A 120 -2.26 -19.61 -2.43
N GLU A 121 -3.03 -18.99 -1.54
CA GLU A 121 -3.82 -19.68 -0.51
C GLU A 121 -5.32 -19.55 -0.81
N LYS A 122 -6.07 -20.65 -0.66
CA LYS A 122 -7.52 -20.61 -0.89
C LYS A 122 -8.18 -19.65 0.11
N LYS A 123 -9.11 -18.81 -0.36
CA LYS A 123 -9.79 -17.79 0.47
C LYS A 123 -10.42 -18.33 1.76
N ASN A 124 -10.90 -19.57 1.76
CA ASN A 124 -11.51 -20.22 2.92
C ASN A 124 -10.50 -20.70 3.98
N LYS A 125 -9.19 -20.59 3.72
CA LYS A 125 -8.11 -20.91 4.66
C LYS A 125 -7.47 -19.68 5.30
N GLN A 126 -7.81 -18.48 4.81
CA GLN A 126 -7.31 -17.21 5.30
C GLN A 126 -8.35 -16.56 6.22
N ASN A 127 -7.95 -15.65 7.12
CA ASN A 127 -8.95 -14.91 7.90
C ASN A 127 -9.73 -13.99 6.95
N SER A 128 -11.05 -13.98 7.10
CA SER A 128 -11.90 -13.14 6.25
C SER A 128 -11.66 -11.64 6.50
N THR A 129 -11.75 -10.85 5.43
CA THR A 129 -11.79 -9.39 5.48
C THR A 129 -12.90 -8.88 4.56
N PRO A 130 -13.71 -7.89 5.01
CA PRO A 130 -14.74 -7.29 4.18
C PRO A 130 -14.20 -6.10 3.36
N ILE A 131 -12.91 -5.78 3.53
CA ILE A 131 -12.28 -4.58 2.97
C ILE A 131 -11.57 -4.95 1.67
N ARG A 132 -11.74 -4.11 0.64
CA ARG A 132 -11.07 -4.26 -0.65
C ARG A 132 -10.34 -2.97 -1.01
N VAL A 133 -9.12 -3.08 -1.51
CA VAL A 133 -8.52 -2.02 -2.32
C VAL A 133 -9.08 -2.15 -3.73
N VAL A 134 -9.47 -1.02 -4.32
CA VAL A 134 -9.86 -0.91 -5.72
C VAL A 134 -8.81 -0.11 -6.45
N TYR A 135 -8.42 -0.61 -7.61
CA TYR A 135 -7.38 -0.01 -8.42
C TYR A 135 -7.68 -0.27 -9.89
N SER A 136 -7.13 0.59 -10.74
CA SER A 136 -7.30 0.49 -12.18
C SER A 136 -5.98 0.34 -12.93
N ASN A 137 -6.08 -0.04 -14.19
CA ASN A 137 -4.97 0.01 -15.13
C ASN A 137 -5.03 1.31 -15.92
N LEU A 138 -4.07 2.21 -15.66
CA LEU A 138 -3.84 3.41 -16.46
C LEU A 138 -2.56 3.23 -17.27
N ASN A 139 -2.71 2.89 -18.55
CA ASN A 139 -1.61 2.76 -19.51
C ASN A 139 -0.50 1.80 -19.04
N GLY A 140 -0.87 0.68 -18.43
CA GLY A 140 0.05 -0.33 -17.92
C GLY A 140 0.47 -0.12 -16.47
N VAL A 141 0.02 0.95 -15.82
CA VAL A 141 0.37 1.29 -14.43
C VAL A 141 -0.84 1.09 -13.52
N VAL A 142 -0.61 0.47 -12.35
CA VAL A 142 -1.62 0.36 -11.28
C VAL A 142 -1.91 1.75 -10.72
N HIS A 143 -3.16 2.20 -10.87
CA HIS A 143 -3.67 3.44 -10.29
C HIS A 143 -4.59 3.11 -9.12
N TYR A 144 -4.28 3.64 -7.94
CA TYR A 144 -5.11 3.46 -6.76
C TYR A 144 -6.39 4.28 -6.85
N CYS A 145 -7.55 3.62 -6.76
CA CYS A 145 -8.86 4.26 -6.80
C CYS A 145 -9.42 4.53 -5.40
N GLY A 146 -9.18 3.62 -4.46
CA GLY A 146 -9.71 3.77 -3.12
C GLY A 146 -9.75 2.47 -2.35
N VAL A 147 -10.21 2.57 -1.12
CA VAL A 147 -10.58 1.42 -0.30
C VAL A 147 -12.10 1.44 -0.14
N MET A 148 -12.70 0.25 -0.23
CA MET A 148 -14.11 0.06 0.00
C MET A 148 -14.37 -1.07 1.00
N ILE A 149 -15.56 -1.04 1.58
CA ILE A 149 -16.07 -2.08 2.47
C ILE A 149 -17.53 -2.34 2.12
N HIS A 150 -18.01 -3.57 2.30
CA HIS A 150 -19.45 -3.81 2.26
C HIS A 150 -20.17 -3.03 3.36
N GLU A 151 -21.35 -2.49 3.08
CA GLU A 151 -22.17 -1.74 4.04
C GLU A 151 -22.61 -2.62 5.23
N LYS A 152 -22.77 -3.93 5.00
CA LYS A 152 -23.16 -4.92 6.01
C LYS A 152 -22.13 -6.03 6.09
N VAL A 153 -21.66 -6.29 7.31
CA VAL A 153 -20.67 -7.31 7.63
C VAL A 153 -21.20 -8.22 8.74
N ASP A 154 -20.99 -9.52 8.60
CA ASP A 154 -21.35 -10.51 9.61
C ASP A 154 -20.24 -10.68 10.67
N ALA A 155 -20.53 -11.45 11.73
CA ALA A 155 -19.57 -11.70 12.80
C ALA A 155 -18.29 -12.45 12.34
N LYS A 156 -18.31 -13.05 11.16
CA LYS A 156 -17.16 -13.72 10.52
C LYS A 156 -16.44 -12.80 9.53
N ASN A 157 -16.75 -11.50 9.53
CA ASN A 157 -16.18 -10.51 8.63
C ASN A 157 -16.48 -10.79 7.15
N SER A 158 -17.54 -11.53 6.83
CA SER A 158 -18.06 -11.66 5.48
C SER A 158 -18.98 -10.49 5.17
N GLY A 159 -18.77 -9.84 4.03
CA GLY A 159 -19.57 -8.70 3.60
C GLY A 159 -20.74 -9.10 2.70
N SER A 160 -21.77 -8.27 2.70
CA SER A 160 -22.96 -8.42 1.85
C SER A 160 -23.57 -7.05 1.52
N GLY A 161 -24.36 -6.99 0.45
CA GLY A 161 -24.95 -5.75 -0.03
C GLY A 161 -23.92 -4.86 -0.74
N ASP A 162 -24.27 -3.58 -0.84
CA ASP A 162 -23.50 -2.60 -1.60
C ASP A 162 -22.15 -2.28 -0.92
N PHE A 163 -21.19 -1.83 -1.71
CA PHE A 163 -19.94 -1.29 -1.19
C PHE A 163 -20.06 0.20 -0.91
N VAL A 164 -19.30 0.67 0.08
CA VAL A 164 -19.13 2.09 0.39
C VAL A 164 -17.65 2.44 0.42
N LEU A 165 -17.31 3.66 -0.02
CA LEU A 165 -15.94 4.18 0.05
C LEU A 165 -15.55 4.49 1.50
N CYS A 166 -14.33 4.10 1.86
CA CYS A 166 -13.70 4.51 3.09
C CYS A 166 -13.17 5.95 2.97
N LYS A 167 -13.22 6.71 4.07
CA LYS A 167 -12.88 8.15 4.11
C LYS A 167 -11.91 8.46 5.22
#